data_AF-A0A2Z6D2F1-F1
#
_entry.id   AF-A0A2Z6D2F1-F1
#
_cell.length_a   1.000
_cell.length_b   1.000
_cell.length_c   1.000
_cell.angle_alpha   90.00
_cell.angle_beta   90.00
_cell.angle_gamma   90.00
#
_symmetry.space_group_name_H-M   'P 1'
#
loop_
_entity.id
_entity.type
_entity.pdbx_description
1 polymer ?
#
loop_
_entity_poly.entity_id
_entity_poly.type
_entity_poly.pdbx_seq_one_letter_code
_entity_poly.pdbx_strand_id
1 'polypeptide(L)'
;MAKINLSFQNQYVLRKAKSCDIGLIIFLIFKARLDLTQMRWQQFLVIEYHGRLIAFGQLRNYYLVQELGSLYVSPNFRNQGLGSFLVENLVNEAIQPLYLKCVKQELIEFYIESGFTPVSFEELPCPLKSKFRLSHFRNKFFNASVIFMKYTRKNKGYLIKKLISFTQ
;
A
#
# COMPACT_ATOMS: atom_id res chain seq x y z
N MET A 1 -18.18 -15.54 -6.25
CA MET A 1 -16.73 -15.27 -6.37
C MET A 1 -16.06 -15.75 -5.08
N ALA A 2 -15.15 -16.71 -5.19
CA ALA A 2 -14.64 -17.50 -4.07
C ALA A 2 -13.85 -16.63 -3.07
N LYS A 3 -14.36 -16.59 -1.84
CA LYS A 3 -13.73 -15.98 -0.67
C LYS A 3 -12.67 -16.95 -0.16
N ILE A 4 -11.39 -16.56 -0.20
CA ILE A 4 -10.30 -17.41 0.31
C ILE A 4 -10.43 -17.50 1.83
N ASN A 5 -10.62 -18.73 2.27
CA ASN A 5 -10.55 -19.17 3.65
C ASN A 5 -9.06 -19.24 4.04
N LEU A 6 -8.54 -18.22 4.72
CA LEU A 6 -7.11 -18.11 5.05
C LEU A 6 -6.65 -19.07 6.17
N SER A 7 -7.53 -19.93 6.66
CA SER A 7 -7.15 -21.08 7.50
C SER A 7 -6.96 -22.32 6.62
N PHE A 8 -5.69 -22.63 6.31
CA PHE A 8 -5.11 -23.83 5.64
C PHE A 8 -4.29 -23.55 4.36
N GLN A 9 -3.20 -22.76 4.40
CA GLN A 9 -2.07 -22.94 3.45
C GLN A 9 -0.74 -22.46 4.05
N ASN A 10 0.18 -23.38 4.38
CA ASN A 10 1.60 -23.13 4.70
C ASN A 10 2.40 -22.45 3.54
N GLN A 11 1.73 -21.88 2.55
CA GLN A 11 2.34 -21.41 1.31
C GLN A 11 2.53 -19.90 1.30
N TYR A 12 1.55 -19.13 1.82
CA TYR A 12 1.65 -17.68 1.93
C TYR A 12 2.15 -17.25 3.31
N VAL A 13 3.19 -16.43 3.36
CA VAL A 13 3.74 -15.92 4.62
C VAL A 13 3.77 -14.40 4.58
N LEU A 14 3.00 -13.76 5.46
CA LEU A 14 3.09 -12.33 5.73
C LEU A 14 4.16 -12.08 6.79
N ARG A 15 5.13 -11.23 6.51
CA ARG A 15 6.17 -10.88 7.48
C ARG A 15 6.73 -9.48 7.23
N LYS A 16 7.39 -8.91 8.23
CA LYS A 16 8.27 -7.76 8.01
C LYS A 16 9.40 -8.16 7.05
N ALA A 17 9.82 -7.21 6.20
CA ALA A 17 11.02 -7.41 5.41
C ALA A 17 12.25 -7.51 6.33
N LYS A 18 13.28 -8.17 5.82
CA LYS A 18 14.60 -8.33 6.41
C LYS A 18 15.61 -7.54 5.58
N SER A 19 16.81 -7.34 6.12
CA SER A 19 17.89 -6.66 5.40
C SER A 19 18.22 -7.32 4.05
N CYS A 20 18.14 -8.66 3.95
CA CYS A 20 18.39 -9.38 2.70
C CYS A 20 17.32 -9.17 1.61
N ASP A 21 16.10 -8.74 1.96
CA ASP A 21 15.03 -8.52 0.99
C ASP A 21 15.23 -7.23 0.17
N ILE A 22 16.02 -6.29 0.69
CA ILE A 22 16.04 -4.90 0.18
C ILE A 22 16.50 -4.82 -1.28
N GLY A 23 17.47 -5.64 -1.69
CA GLY A 23 17.96 -5.66 -3.07
C GLY A 23 16.86 -6.07 -4.06
N LEU A 24 16.10 -7.11 -3.73
CA LEU A 24 14.96 -7.57 -4.53
C LEU A 24 13.83 -6.53 -4.53
N ILE A 25 13.52 -5.94 -3.38
CA ILE A 25 12.49 -4.89 -3.27
C ILE A 25 12.86 -3.69 -4.15
N ILE A 26 14.09 -3.19 -4.09
CA ILE A 26 14.56 -2.07 -4.94
C ILE A 26 14.44 -2.44 -6.42
N PHE A 27 14.88 -3.64 -6.81
CA PHE A 27 14.75 -4.11 -8.19
C PHE A 27 13.30 -4.13 -8.67
N LEU A 28 12.37 -4.63 -7.84
CA LEU A 28 10.95 -4.69 -8.17
C LEU A 28 10.30 -3.31 -8.22
N ILE A 29 10.63 -2.41 -7.28
CA ILE A 29 10.17 -1.01 -7.28
C ILE A 29 10.62 -0.32 -8.57
N PHE A 30 11.90 -0.47 -8.94
CA PHE A 30 12.45 0.11 -10.17
C PHE A 30 11.75 -0.46 -11.41
N LYS A 31 11.63 -1.79 -11.53
CA LYS A 31 10.95 -2.47 -12.64
C LYS A 31 9.48 -2.06 -12.77
N ALA A 32 8.80 -1.85 -11.64
CA ALA A 32 7.42 -1.41 -11.60
C ALA A 32 7.24 0.12 -11.76
N ARG A 33 8.35 0.87 -11.92
CA ARG A 33 8.36 2.35 -12.01
C ARG A 33 7.68 3.02 -10.80
N LEU A 34 7.88 2.43 -9.61
CA LEU A 34 7.39 2.94 -8.34
C LEU A 34 8.38 3.92 -7.71
N ASP A 35 7.97 4.56 -6.62
CA ASP A 35 8.75 5.59 -5.91
C ASP A 35 9.87 4.96 -5.07
N LEU A 36 11.12 5.33 -5.35
CA LEU A 36 12.34 4.85 -4.64
C LEU A 36 12.72 5.68 -3.40
N THR A 37 11.83 6.53 -2.88
CA THR A 37 12.09 7.27 -1.63
C THR A 37 12.00 6.39 -0.37
N GLN A 38 12.86 6.69 0.60
CA GLN A 38 12.96 6.00 1.90
C GLN A 38 13.07 4.46 1.79
N MET A 39 14.12 3.94 1.16
CA MET A 39 14.35 2.49 1.03
C MET A 39 14.91 1.85 2.31
N ARG A 40 14.18 1.98 3.43
CA ARG A 40 14.51 1.30 4.69
C ARG A 40 13.70 0.01 4.78
N TRP A 41 14.37 -1.14 4.85
CA TRP A 41 13.71 -2.45 4.85
C TRP A 41 12.65 -2.58 5.97
N GLN A 42 12.87 -1.95 7.12
CA GLN A 42 11.94 -1.96 8.25
C GLN A 42 10.55 -1.38 7.91
N GLN A 43 10.47 -0.56 6.86
CA GLN A 43 9.24 0.07 6.40
C GLN A 43 8.41 -0.84 5.48
N PHE A 44 8.88 -2.05 5.18
CA PHE A 44 8.21 -2.96 4.27
C PHE A 44 7.55 -4.13 4.98
N LEU A 45 6.33 -4.41 4.58
CA LEU A 45 5.61 -5.64 4.84
C LEU A 45 5.61 -6.46 3.54
N VAL A 46 5.98 -7.73 3.62
CA VAL A 46 6.14 -8.60 2.45
C VAL A 46 5.24 -9.82 2.56
N ILE A 47 4.80 -10.31 1.41
CA ILE A 47 4.15 -11.61 1.28
C ILE A 47 5.07 -12.51 0.48
N GLU A 48 5.38 -13.66 1.05
CA GLU A 48 6.06 -14.75 0.37
C GLU A 48 5.06 -15.80 -0.08
N TYR A 49 5.37 -16.48 -1.18
CA TYR A 49 4.71 -17.69 -1.63
C TYR A 49 5.78 -18.74 -1.95
N HIS A 50 5.75 -19.89 -1.26
CA HIS A 50 6.82 -20.91 -1.32
C HIS A 50 8.24 -20.32 -1.15
N GLY A 51 8.42 -19.45 -0.15
CA GLY A 51 9.72 -18.82 0.15
C GLY A 51 10.17 -17.75 -0.85
N ARG A 52 9.33 -17.39 -1.83
CA ARG A 52 9.62 -16.32 -2.79
C ARG A 52 8.80 -15.08 -2.46
N LEU A 53 9.44 -13.93 -2.36
CA LEU A 53 8.75 -12.65 -2.21
C LEU A 53 7.94 -12.36 -3.47
N ILE A 54 6.61 -12.32 -3.34
CA ILE A 54 5.69 -12.09 -4.47
C ILE A 54 4.97 -10.76 -4.38
N ALA A 55 4.87 -10.16 -3.19
CA ALA A 55 4.22 -8.88 -2.99
C ALA A 55 4.83 -8.14 -1.80
N PHE A 56 4.71 -6.81 -1.81
CA PHE A 56 5.11 -5.97 -0.69
C PHE A 56 4.29 -4.68 -0.66
N GLY A 57 4.20 -4.09 0.53
CA GLY A 57 3.73 -2.72 0.71
C GLY A 57 4.64 -1.98 1.69
N GLN A 58 4.67 -0.66 1.56
CA GLN A 58 5.57 0.20 2.31
C GLN A 58 4.78 1.18 3.18
N LEU A 59 5.18 1.31 4.45
CA LEU A 59 4.71 2.36 5.36
C LEU A 59 5.86 3.33 5.67
N ARG A 60 5.85 4.48 5.02
CA ARG A 60 6.87 5.52 5.20
C ARG A 60 6.50 6.42 6.37
N ASN A 61 7.52 6.86 7.09
CA ASN A 61 7.37 7.74 8.24
C ASN A 61 7.94 9.12 7.91
N TYR A 62 7.17 10.16 8.21
CA TYR A 62 7.60 11.55 8.22
C TYR A 62 7.22 12.17 9.57
N TYR A 63 7.60 13.42 9.78
CA TYR A 63 7.22 14.14 10.98
C TYR A 63 5.69 14.30 11.06
N LEU A 64 5.06 13.68 12.06
CA LEU A 64 3.62 13.72 12.35
C LEU A 64 2.67 13.17 11.24
N VAL A 65 3.21 12.48 10.24
CA VAL A 65 2.42 11.91 9.14
C VAL A 65 3.07 10.64 8.59
N GLN A 66 2.24 9.69 8.19
CA GLN A 66 2.67 8.48 7.49
C GLN A 66 2.16 8.45 6.05
N GLU A 67 2.88 7.73 5.20
CA GLU A 67 2.51 7.52 3.80
C GLU A 67 2.49 6.03 3.49
N LEU A 68 1.39 5.56 2.90
CA LEU A 68 1.37 4.29 2.20
C LEU A 68 2.13 4.49 0.89
N GLY A 69 3.37 4.02 0.88
CA GLY A 69 4.34 4.19 -0.20
C GLY A 69 4.16 3.17 -1.31
N SER A 70 5.27 2.58 -1.75
CA SER A 70 5.27 1.59 -2.82
C SER A 70 4.48 0.33 -2.43
N LEU A 71 3.45 0.01 -3.23
CA LEU A 71 2.65 -1.21 -3.15
C LEU A 71 2.83 -2.01 -4.44
N TYR A 72 3.16 -3.28 -4.30
CA TYR A 72 3.45 -4.17 -5.42
C TYR A 72 2.89 -5.57 -5.19
N VAL A 73 2.30 -6.13 -6.25
CA VAL A 73 1.93 -7.54 -6.35
C VAL A 73 2.42 -8.05 -7.70
N SER A 74 3.16 -9.15 -7.68
CA SER A 74 3.65 -9.84 -8.87
C SER A 74 2.49 -10.14 -9.84
N PRO A 75 2.65 -9.95 -11.16
CA PRO A 75 1.54 -10.07 -12.12
C PRO A 75 0.71 -11.35 -12.00
N ASN A 76 1.37 -12.50 -11.84
CA ASN A 76 0.71 -13.82 -11.72
C ASN A 76 -0.06 -14.01 -10.40
N PHE A 77 0.11 -13.10 -9.44
CA PHE A 77 -0.50 -13.13 -8.11
C PHE A 77 -1.53 -12.00 -7.90
N ARG A 78 -1.83 -11.23 -8.95
CA ARG A 78 -2.84 -10.16 -8.90
C ARG A 78 -4.25 -10.72 -8.90
N ASN A 79 -5.22 -9.88 -8.53
CA ASN A 79 -6.65 -10.21 -8.46
C ASN A 79 -7.00 -11.34 -7.48
N GLN A 80 -6.10 -11.61 -6.51
CA GLN A 80 -6.27 -12.62 -5.46
C GLN A 80 -6.39 -12.00 -4.05
N GLY A 81 -6.60 -10.67 -3.96
CA GLY A 81 -6.75 -9.96 -2.70
C GLY A 81 -5.47 -9.60 -1.94
N LEU A 82 -4.28 -10.00 -2.43
CA LEU A 82 -2.99 -9.72 -1.76
C LEU A 82 -2.71 -8.23 -1.56
N GLY A 83 -3.08 -7.40 -2.54
CA GLY A 83 -2.95 -5.94 -2.44
C GLY A 83 -3.81 -5.37 -1.32
N SER A 84 -5.09 -5.75 -1.27
CA SER A 84 -6.01 -5.33 -0.21
C SER A 84 -5.52 -5.81 1.16
N PHE A 85 -5.01 -7.04 1.25
CA PHE A 85 -4.49 -7.61 2.48
C PHE A 85 -3.26 -6.84 2.99
N LEU A 86 -2.33 -6.46 2.11
CA LEU A 86 -1.20 -5.59 2.45
C LEU A 86 -1.66 -4.22 2.95
N VAL A 87 -2.59 -3.58 2.23
CA VAL A 87 -3.12 -2.26 2.61
C VAL A 87 -3.80 -2.32 3.97
N GLU A 88 -4.64 -3.32 4.21
CA GLU A 88 -5.32 -3.52 5.50
C GLU A 88 -4.33 -3.64 6.66
N ASN A 89 -3.28 -4.46 6.51
CA ASN A 89 -2.27 -4.62 7.55
C ASN A 89 -1.47 -3.32 7.77
N LEU A 90 -1.04 -2.63 6.70
CA LEU A 90 -0.25 -1.39 6.83
C LEU A 90 -1.06 -0.24 7.42
N VAL A 91 -2.35 -0.17 7.09
CA VAL A 91 -3.30 0.77 7.68
C VAL A 91 -3.47 0.50 9.18
N ASN A 92 -3.57 -0.77 9.58
CA ASN A 92 -3.67 -1.15 10.99
C ASN A 92 -2.37 -0.87 11.78
N GLU A 93 -1.21 -0.93 11.11
CA GLU A 93 0.08 -0.55 11.67
C GLU A 93 0.31 0.98 11.74
N ALA A 94 -0.47 1.77 10.99
CA ALA A 94 -0.30 3.21 10.97
C ALA A 94 -0.75 3.84 12.30
N ILE A 95 0.14 4.63 12.89
CA ILE A 95 -0.03 5.32 14.17
C ILE A 95 -0.28 6.82 14.01
N GLN A 96 -0.12 7.34 12.80
CA GLN A 96 -0.29 8.75 12.44
C GLN A 96 -1.28 8.88 11.28
N PRO A 97 -1.74 10.10 10.96
CA PRO A 97 -2.51 10.35 9.76
C PRO A 97 -1.82 9.73 8.53
N LEU A 98 -2.54 8.87 7.81
CA LEU A 98 -2.01 8.09 6.70
C LEU A 98 -2.53 8.66 5.37
N TYR A 99 -1.60 8.90 4.47
CA TYR A 99 -1.88 9.41 3.13
C TYR A 99 -1.24 8.52 2.06
N LEU A 100 -1.66 8.68 0.82
CA LEU A 100 -0.98 8.10 -0.33
C LEU A 100 -1.05 9.04 -1.53
N LYS A 101 -0.12 8.80 -2.46
CA LYS A 101 -0.12 9.41 -3.79
C LYS A 101 -0.50 8.33 -4.80
N CYS A 102 -1.68 8.45 -5.39
CA CYS A 102 -2.15 7.58 -6.46
C CYS A 102 -1.85 8.23 -7.82
N VAL A 103 -1.07 7.54 -8.66
CA VAL A 103 -0.69 8.03 -9.99
C VAL A 103 -1.46 7.34 -11.12
N LYS A 104 -2.25 6.32 -10.80
CA LYS A 104 -2.94 5.44 -11.73
C LYS A 104 -4.44 5.55 -11.48
N GLN A 105 -5.17 6.03 -12.48
CA GLN A 105 -6.61 6.27 -12.34
C GLN A 105 -7.35 4.96 -12.01
N GLU A 106 -6.90 3.85 -12.60
CA GLU A 106 -7.48 2.52 -12.39
C GLU A 106 -7.32 1.97 -10.96
N LEU A 107 -6.45 2.58 -10.13
CA LEU A 107 -6.25 2.18 -8.73
C LEU A 107 -7.05 3.02 -7.74
N ILE A 108 -7.77 4.05 -8.18
CA ILE A 108 -8.52 4.93 -7.27
C ILE A 108 -9.62 4.15 -6.55
N GLU A 109 -10.44 3.39 -7.30
CA GLU A 109 -11.53 2.60 -6.72
C GLU A 109 -11.00 1.59 -5.70
N PHE A 110 -9.89 0.91 -6.00
CA PHE A 110 -9.20 0.01 -5.07
C PHE A 110 -8.86 0.70 -3.73
N TYR A 111 -8.35 1.93 -3.77
CA TYR A 111 -8.04 2.67 -2.55
C TYR A 111 -9.28 3.22 -1.84
N ILE A 112 -10.34 3.59 -2.58
CA ILE A 112 -11.64 3.97 -2.00
C ILE A 112 -12.24 2.79 -1.22
N GLU A 113 -12.28 1.60 -1.82
CA GLU A 113 -12.74 0.37 -1.16
C GLU A 113 -11.89 0.03 0.07
N SER A 114 -10.59 0.34 0.01
CA SER A 114 -9.64 0.17 1.12
C SER A 114 -9.77 1.25 2.21
N GLY A 115 -10.71 2.20 2.09
CA GLY A 115 -11.03 3.20 3.12
C GLY A 115 -10.28 4.54 2.99
N PHE A 116 -9.74 4.83 1.81
CA PHE A 116 -9.15 6.13 1.49
C PHE A 116 -10.16 7.03 0.79
N THR A 117 -10.04 8.34 0.98
CA THR A 117 -10.82 9.36 0.25
C THR A 117 -9.88 10.32 -0.46
N PRO A 118 -10.17 10.73 -1.70
CA PRO A 118 -9.41 11.79 -2.37
C PRO A 118 -9.34 13.07 -1.53
N VAL A 119 -8.20 13.75 -1.59
CA VAL A 119 -7.94 15.05 -0.95
C VAL A 119 -7.16 15.93 -1.91
N SER A 120 -7.30 17.25 -1.77
CA SER A 120 -6.54 18.20 -2.59
C SER A 120 -5.08 18.29 -2.14
N PHE A 121 -4.22 18.87 -2.98
CA PHE A 121 -2.82 19.10 -2.62
C PHE A 121 -2.69 20.08 -1.43
N GLU A 122 -3.60 21.04 -1.32
CA GLU A 122 -3.65 22.05 -0.26
C GLU A 122 -3.95 21.43 1.11
N GLU A 123 -4.68 20.32 1.15
CA GLU A 123 -5.02 19.57 2.37
C GLU A 123 -3.87 18.66 2.87
N LEU A 124 -2.81 18.50 2.08
CA LEU A 124 -1.66 17.68 2.48
C LEU A 124 -0.86 18.33 3.63
N PRO A 125 -0.38 17.53 4.59
CA PRO A 125 0.61 17.98 5.56
C PRO A 125 1.89 18.49 4.88
N CYS A 126 2.52 19.52 5.46
CA CYS A 126 3.77 20.11 4.95
C CYS A 126 4.87 19.09 4.59
N PRO A 127 5.15 18.07 5.42
CA PRO A 127 6.17 17.06 5.09
C PRO A 127 5.88 16.32 3.77
N LEU A 128 4.60 16.02 3.49
CA LEU A 128 4.19 15.35 2.25
C LEU A 128 4.13 16.32 1.07
N LYS A 129 3.73 17.58 1.30
CA LYS A 129 3.81 18.63 0.26
C LYS A 129 5.24 18.72 -0.26
N SER A 130 6.24 18.89 0.60
CA SER A 130 7.64 19.00 0.20
C SER A 130 8.12 17.83 -0.67
N LYS A 131 7.70 16.61 -0.34
CA LYS A 131 7.98 15.42 -1.16
C LYS A 131 7.23 15.46 -2.51
N PHE A 132 5.93 15.69 -2.47
CA PHE A 132 5.07 15.55 -3.64
C PHE A 132 5.12 16.76 -4.58
N ARG A 133 5.73 17.88 -4.16
CA ARG A 133 5.92 19.11 -4.96
C ARG A 133 6.51 18.84 -6.33
N LEU A 134 7.57 18.02 -6.42
CA LEU A 134 8.21 17.73 -7.70
C LEU A 134 7.28 16.93 -8.64
N SER A 135 6.55 15.94 -8.10
CA SER A 135 5.57 15.18 -8.88
C SER A 135 4.37 16.02 -9.30
N HIS A 136 3.84 16.86 -8.40
CA HIS A 136 2.71 17.73 -8.68
C HIS A 136 3.03 18.74 -9.78
N PHE A 137 4.24 19.31 -9.76
CA PHE A 137 4.68 20.26 -10.79
C PHE A 137 4.88 19.58 -12.15
N ARG A 138 5.36 18.33 -12.17
CA ARG A 138 5.51 17.55 -13.42
C ARG A 138 4.17 17.18 -14.06
N ASN A 139 3.13 16.94 -13.26
CA ASN A 139 1.78 16.65 -13.77
C ASN A 139 1.10 17.84 -14.45
N LYS A 140 1.42 19.07 -14.00
CA LYS A 140 0.92 20.29 -14.64
C LYS A 140 1.39 20.41 -16.10
N PHE A 141 2.51 19.77 -16.44
CA PHE A 141 3.08 19.74 -17.80
C PHE A 141 2.82 18.43 -18.57
N PHE A 142 2.49 17.33 -17.89
CA PHE A 142 2.37 15.99 -18.49
C PHE A 142 1.09 15.27 -18.06
N ASN A 143 -0.09 15.84 -18.28
CA ASN A 143 -1.41 15.19 -18.37
C ASN A 143 -1.66 13.92 -17.50
N ALA A 144 -1.11 13.86 -16.29
CA ALA A 144 -1.13 12.71 -15.41
C ALA A 144 -1.79 13.17 -14.11
N SER A 145 -3.09 12.92 -14.01
CA SER A 145 -3.89 13.27 -12.83
C SER A 145 -3.39 12.48 -11.63
N VAL A 146 -2.50 13.09 -10.84
CA VAL A 146 -2.12 12.54 -9.54
C VAL A 146 -3.18 12.91 -8.54
N ILE A 147 -3.74 11.89 -7.90
CA ILE A 147 -4.72 12.03 -6.84
C ILE A 147 -4.04 11.72 -5.52
N PHE A 148 -4.17 12.65 -4.58
CA PHE A 148 -3.78 12.40 -3.20
C PHE A 148 -4.98 11.83 -2.47
N MET A 149 -4.74 10.87 -1.56
CA MET A 149 -5.82 10.28 -0.79
C MET A 149 -5.42 10.19 0.67
N LYS A 150 -6.39 10.36 1.55
CA LYS A 150 -6.26 10.26 3.01
C LYS A 150 -7.05 9.05 3.49
N TYR A 151 -6.47 8.27 4.40
CA TYR A 151 -7.22 7.21 5.07
C TYR A 151 -8.21 7.83 6.07
N THR A 152 -9.50 7.50 5.95
CA THR A 152 -10.57 8.07 6.77
C THR A 152 -11.36 7.03 7.55
N ARG A 153 -11.30 5.75 7.15
CA ARG A 153 -12.20 4.73 7.69
C ARG A 153 -11.66 4.02 8.93
N LYS A 154 -11.92 4.52 10.14
CA LYS A 154 -11.90 3.66 11.35
C LYS A 154 -13.24 2.96 11.55
N ASN A 155 -13.58 1.96 10.73
CA ASN A 155 -14.74 1.10 10.99
C ASN A 155 -14.28 -0.29 11.43
N LYS A 156 -14.01 -0.43 12.73
CA LYS A 156 -13.72 -1.73 13.40
C LYS A 156 -14.86 -2.76 13.23
N GLY A 157 -16.08 -2.33 12.90
CA GLY A 157 -17.26 -3.19 12.78
C GLY A 157 -17.33 -4.09 11.53
N TYR A 158 -16.50 -3.85 10.50
CA TYR A 158 -16.44 -4.75 9.32
C TYR A 158 -15.62 -6.02 9.59
N LEU A 159 -14.74 -5.98 10.62
CA LEU A 159 -13.82 -7.05 10.98
C LEU A 159 -14.54 -8.31 11.50
N ILE A 160 -15.61 -8.14 12.27
CA ILE A 160 -16.36 -9.28 12.84
C ILE A 160 -17.19 -9.98 11.75
N LYS A 161 -17.85 -9.23 10.86
CA LYS A 161 -18.69 -9.84 9.81
C LYS A 161 -17.88 -10.56 8.73
N LYS A 162 -16.69 -10.07 8.37
CA LYS A 162 -15.86 -10.75 7.37
C LYS A 162 -15.25 -12.02 7.95
N LEU A 163 -14.61 -11.98 9.14
CA LEU A 163 -14.05 -13.18 9.79
C LEU A 163 -15.11 -14.29 10.01
N ILE A 164 -16.33 -13.94 10.42
CA ILE A 164 -17.42 -14.91 10.60
C ILE A 164 -17.89 -15.47 9.25
N SER A 165 -17.91 -14.67 8.18
CA SER A 165 -18.25 -15.15 6.83
C SER A 165 -17.13 -15.92 6.12
N PHE A 166 -15.96 -16.06 6.73
CA PHE A 166 -14.89 -16.94 6.27
C PHE A 166 -14.85 -18.24 7.07
N THR A 167 -15.47 -18.34 8.25
CA THR A 167 -15.42 -19.54 9.10
C THR A 167 -16.64 -20.47 8.94
N GLN A 168 -17.51 -20.20 7.97
CA GLN A 168 -18.62 -21.08 7.56
C GLN A 168 -18.52 -21.41 6.07
#